data_AF-A0A9W5WV07-F1
#
_entry.id   AF-A0A9W5WV07-F1
#
_cell.length_a   1.000
_cell.length_b   1.000
_cell.length_c   1.000
_cell.angle_alpha   90.00
_cell.angle_beta   90.00
_cell.angle_gamma   90.00
#
_symmetry.space_group_name_H-M   'P 1'
#
loop_
_entity.id
_entity.type
_entity.pdbx_description
1 polymer ?
#
loop_
_entity_poly.entity_id
_entity_poly.type
_entity_poly.pdbx_seq_one_letter_code
_entity_poly.pdbx_strand_id
1 'polypeptide(L)'
;MAIVQSLPRFSNIGKVSQYVDKVADLGRRNLLFRVDIKHLYSIWQLCKTHEEYKLGLIATNHFYNFGRQLSPQGVNKIFVFSMRCGEFEESLKLLEGTRDWLSKPPDIDLVYGLMTAFVSAKDYLSVKRVFKAVRSHWQMKLTASIYRLCIESMLCVEENPLEEALMIYCDSAATGTELPFDVHSLLLDCVTQQMVQESDTVDYYRTIANSIQRRLIRECRIIRHPLIDTATNSGLTNP
;
A
#
# COMPACT_ATOMS: atom_id res chain seq x y z
N MET A 1 -17.35 35.81 25.48
CA MET A 1 -17.45 34.38 25.13
C MET A 1 -16.07 33.76 25.33
N ALA A 2 -15.94 32.91 26.34
CA ALA A 2 -14.68 32.26 26.67
C ALA A 2 -14.36 31.18 25.63
N ILE A 3 -13.21 31.30 24.97
CA ILE A 3 -12.65 30.24 24.14
C ILE A 3 -12.06 29.21 25.12
N VAL A 4 -12.81 28.14 25.36
CA VAL A 4 -12.29 26.96 26.07
C VAL A 4 -11.28 26.31 25.13
N GLN A 5 -10.00 26.64 25.33
CA GLN A 5 -8.90 25.86 24.80
C GLN A 5 -8.97 24.47 25.46
N SER A 6 -9.35 23.45 24.69
CA SER A 6 -9.30 22.07 25.12
C SER A 6 -7.86 21.68 25.41
N LEU A 7 -7.55 21.34 26.66
CA LEU A 7 -6.23 20.85 27.07
C LEU A 7 -5.80 19.62 26.24
N PRO A 8 -4.49 19.44 25.98
CA PRO A 8 -3.99 18.29 25.22
C PRO A 8 -4.29 16.99 25.96
N ARG A 9 -4.60 15.93 25.19
CA ARG A 9 -4.95 14.58 25.64
C ARG A 9 -3.79 13.83 26.34
N PHE A 10 -3.41 14.24 27.55
CA PHE A 10 -2.44 13.50 28.39
C PHE A 10 -3.02 12.20 29.02
N SER A 11 -4.26 11.83 28.72
CA SER A 11 -5.02 10.82 29.47
C SER A 11 -4.79 9.35 29.07
N ASN A 12 -4.26 9.05 27.87
CA ASN A 12 -4.15 7.65 27.41
C ASN A 12 -2.80 7.02 27.72
N ILE A 13 -1.70 7.77 27.64
CA ILE A 13 -0.35 7.23 27.83
C ILE A 13 -0.15 6.65 29.24
N GLY A 14 -0.64 7.33 30.28
CA GLY A 14 -0.57 6.82 31.66
C GLY A 14 -1.37 5.52 31.84
N LYS A 15 -2.53 5.42 31.19
CA LYS A 15 -3.35 4.20 31.22
C LYS A 15 -2.66 3.04 30.48
N VAL A 16 -2.09 3.30 29.31
CA VAL A 16 -1.31 2.30 28.55
C VAL A 16 -0.10 1.85 29.37
N SER A 17 0.66 2.78 29.94
CA SER A 17 1.81 2.48 30.81
C SER A 17 1.41 1.55 31.95
N GLN A 18 0.33 1.86 32.69
CA GLN A 18 -0.15 1.00 33.78
C GLN A 18 -0.48 -0.44 33.33
N TYR A 19 -1.06 -0.61 32.14
CA TYR A 19 -1.29 -1.95 31.60
C TYR A 19 0.02 -2.67 31.24
N VAL A 20 0.97 -1.95 30.63
CA VAL A 20 2.28 -2.49 30.29
C VAL A 20 3.05 -2.88 31.54
N ASP A 21 3.05 -2.04 32.58
CA ASP A 21 3.68 -2.30 33.87
C ASP A 21 3.11 -3.56 34.53
N LYS A 22 1.78 -3.74 34.45
CA LYS A 22 1.11 -4.95 34.93
C LYS A 22 1.51 -6.18 34.13
N VAL A 23 1.61 -6.07 32.81
CA VAL A 23 2.11 -7.16 31.94
C VAL A 23 3.56 -7.50 32.29
N ALA A 24 4.41 -6.50 32.52
CA ALA A 24 5.81 -6.67 32.90
C ALA A 24 5.96 -7.30 34.30
N ASP A 25 5.15 -6.91 35.28
CA ASP A 25 5.11 -7.55 36.61
C ASP A 25 4.64 -9.02 36.53
N LEU A 26 3.60 -9.30 35.75
CA LEU A 26 3.15 -10.67 35.49
C LEU A 26 4.21 -11.50 34.76
N GLY A 27 4.94 -10.90 33.82
CA GLY A 27 6.10 -11.51 33.18
C GLY A 27 7.19 -11.85 34.19
N ARG A 28 7.59 -10.90 35.06
CA ARG A 28 8.60 -11.15 36.11
C ARG A 28 8.22 -12.26 37.08
N ARG A 29 6.92 -12.44 37.35
CA ARG A 29 6.39 -13.53 38.19
C ARG A 29 6.13 -14.83 37.44
N ASN A 30 6.49 -14.91 36.16
CA ASN A 30 6.16 -16.02 35.26
C ASN A 30 4.66 -16.35 35.18
N LEU A 31 3.77 -15.39 35.39
CA LEU A 31 2.32 -15.61 35.36
C LEU A 31 1.68 -15.26 34.01
N LEU A 32 2.46 -14.75 33.05
CA LEU A 32 1.94 -14.27 31.77
C LEU A 32 1.33 -15.38 30.90
N PHE A 33 1.73 -16.63 31.08
CA PHE A 33 1.11 -17.79 30.42
C PHE A 33 -0.36 -18.04 30.84
N ARG A 34 -0.82 -17.42 31.94
CA ARG A 34 -2.22 -17.45 32.37
C ARG A 34 -3.06 -16.32 31.78
N VAL A 35 -2.42 -15.35 31.12
CA VAL A 35 -3.07 -14.20 30.51
C VAL A 35 -3.37 -14.53 29.05
N ASP A 36 -4.62 -14.29 28.63
CA ASP A 36 -5.04 -14.42 27.24
C ASP A 36 -4.33 -13.35 26.38
N ILE A 37 -3.86 -13.73 25.20
CA ILE A 37 -3.23 -12.82 24.23
C ILE A 37 -4.18 -11.69 23.80
N LYS A 38 -5.49 -11.85 23.95
CA LYS A 38 -6.48 -10.77 23.74
C LYS A 38 -6.20 -9.55 24.62
N HIS A 39 -5.55 -9.70 25.77
CA HIS A 39 -5.13 -8.54 26.57
C HIS A 39 -4.10 -7.68 25.85
N LEU A 40 -3.16 -8.28 25.12
CA LEU A 40 -2.21 -7.55 24.27
C LEU A 40 -2.96 -6.76 23.19
N TYR A 41 -3.96 -7.37 22.57
CA TYR A 41 -4.78 -6.71 21.54
C TYR A 41 -5.55 -5.51 22.08
N SER A 42 -6.02 -5.59 23.33
CA SER A 42 -6.66 -4.47 24.02
C SER A 42 -5.67 -3.33 24.30
N ILE A 43 -4.41 -3.64 24.65
CA ILE A 43 -3.37 -2.62 24.83
C ILE A 43 -3.13 -1.88 23.51
N TRP A 44 -2.89 -2.62 22.42
CA TRP A 44 -2.71 -2.05 21.08
C TRP A 44 -3.89 -1.18 20.63
N GLN A 45 -5.12 -1.54 21.02
CA GLN A 45 -6.29 -0.75 20.67
C GLN A 45 -6.30 0.64 21.33
N LEU A 46 -5.65 0.80 22.48
CA LEU A 46 -5.58 2.07 23.21
C LEU A 46 -4.51 3.00 22.65
N CYS A 47 -3.45 2.45 22.02
CA CYS A 47 -2.35 3.22 21.48
C CYS A 47 -2.74 4.01 20.23
N LYS A 48 -2.33 5.28 20.18
CA LYS A 48 -2.62 6.24 19.10
C LYS A 48 -1.46 7.17 18.77
N THR A 49 -0.36 7.10 19.52
CA THR A 49 0.81 7.98 19.37
C THR A 49 2.10 7.17 19.30
N HIS A 50 3.18 7.78 18.82
CA HIS A 50 4.52 7.19 18.79
C HIS A 50 5.00 6.68 20.16
N GLU A 51 4.77 7.46 21.23
CA GLU A 51 5.18 7.03 22.58
C GLU A 51 4.36 5.82 23.08
N GLU A 52 3.06 5.81 22.78
CA GLU A 52 2.21 4.66 23.09
C GLU A 52 2.55 3.44 22.22
N TYR A 53 3.10 3.64 21.01
CA TYR A 53 3.62 2.57 20.18
C TYR A 53 4.80 1.86 20.85
N LYS A 54 5.78 2.62 21.38
CA LYS A 54 6.89 2.03 22.16
C LYS A 54 6.40 1.19 23.32
N LEU A 55 5.42 1.71 24.09
CA LEU A 55 4.79 0.97 25.19
C LEU A 55 4.08 -0.30 24.71
N GLY A 56 3.34 -0.22 23.60
CA GLY A 56 2.68 -1.36 22.98
C GLY A 56 3.67 -2.44 22.54
N LEU A 57 4.84 -2.05 21.99
CA LEU A 57 5.91 -2.98 21.63
C LEU A 57 6.55 -3.65 22.84
N ILE A 58 6.74 -2.95 23.95
CA ILE A 58 7.24 -3.54 25.20
C ILE A 58 6.29 -4.66 25.66
N ALA A 59 4.97 -4.40 25.65
CA ALA A 59 4.00 -5.44 25.94
C ALA A 59 4.08 -6.61 24.93
N THR A 60 4.20 -6.32 23.63
CA THR A 60 4.37 -7.35 22.59
C THR A 60 5.56 -8.26 22.91
N ASN A 61 6.72 -7.68 23.23
CA ASN A 61 7.94 -8.42 23.56
C ASN A 61 7.74 -9.32 24.78
N HIS A 62 7.05 -8.85 25.82
CA HIS A 62 6.72 -9.69 26.96
C HIS A 62 5.87 -10.89 26.56
N PHE A 63 4.80 -10.72 25.78
CA PHE A 63 3.98 -11.86 25.34
C PHE A 63 4.78 -12.84 24.48
N TYR A 64 5.57 -12.34 23.52
CA TYR A 64 6.38 -13.17 22.64
C TYR A 64 7.46 -13.96 23.38
N ASN A 65 8.16 -13.34 24.34
CA ASN A 65 9.19 -13.99 25.15
C ASN A 65 8.62 -15.14 26.01
N PHE A 66 7.31 -15.15 26.27
CA PHE A 66 6.59 -16.25 26.91
C PHE A 66 6.06 -17.30 25.93
N GLY A 67 6.55 -17.31 24.69
CA GLY A 67 6.19 -18.27 23.65
C GLY A 67 4.78 -18.06 23.07
N ARG A 68 4.15 -16.90 23.30
CA ARG A 68 2.83 -16.61 22.74
C ARG A 68 2.97 -16.17 21.28
N GLN A 69 2.45 -16.99 20.37
CA GLN A 69 2.36 -16.65 18.96
C GLN A 69 1.13 -15.80 18.67
N LEU A 70 1.23 -14.88 17.71
CA LEU A 70 0.07 -14.13 17.25
C LEU A 70 -0.89 -15.02 16.48
N SER A 71 -2.16 -14.93 16.83
CA SER A 71 -3.23 -15.46 16.01
C SER A 71 -3.29 -14.74 14.66
N PRO A 72 -3.92 -15.34 13.63
CA PRO A 72 -4.22 -14.64 12.38
C PRO A 72 -4.90 -13.27 12.57
N GLN A 73 -5.79 -13.14 13.56
CA GLN A 73 -6.39 -11.84 13.89
C GLN A 73 -5.39 -10.88 14.54
N GLY A 74 -4.43 -11.41 15.31
CA GLY A 74 -3.34 -10.67 15.91
C GLY A 74 -2.44 -9.99 14.88
N VAL A 75 -2.18 -10.63 13.75
CA VAL A 75 -1.42 -10.05 12.63
C VAL A 75 -2.05 -8.76 12.12
N ASN A 76 -3.35 -8.79 11.81
CA ASN A 76 -4.06 -7.59 11.36
C ASN A 76 -4.08 -6.51 12.45
N LYS A 77 -4.18 -6.91 13.72
CA LYS A 77 -4.20 -5.98 14.85
C LYS A 77 -2.85 -5.30 15.09
N ILE A 78 -1.72 -6.01 14.99
CA ILE A 78 -0.39 -5.39 15.12
C ILE A 78 -0.12 -4.42 13.96
N PHE A 79 -0.56 -4.80 12.75
CA PHE A 79 -0.44 -3.95 11.57
C PHE A 79 -1.30 -2.67 11.66
N VAL A 80 -2.55 -2.80 12.11
CA VAL A 80 -3.41 -1.64 12.38
C VAL A 80 -2.86 -0.78 13.51
N PHE A 81 -2.26 -1.41 14.52
CA PHE A 81 -1.63 -0.72 15.64
C PHE A 81 -0.46 0.16 15.21
N SER A 82 0.47 -0.36 14.41
CA SER A 82 1.59 0.43 13.89
C SER A 82 1.09 1.59 13.02
N MET A 83 0.17 1.33 12.08
CA MET A 83 -0.41 2.37 11.24
C MET A 83 -1.15 3.45 12.04
N ARG A 84 -1.93 3.06 13.04
CA ARG A 84 -2.70 4.01 13.87
C ARG A 84 -1.81 4.95 14.67
N CYS A 85 -0.65 4.48 15.10
CA CYS A 85 0.32 5.30 15.82
C CYS A 85 1.16 6.20 14.89
N GLY A 86 0.99 6.12 13.57
CA GLY A 86 1.76 6.87 12.58
C GLY A 86 3.07 6.19 12.16
N GLU A 87 3.29 4.94 12.58
CA GLU A 87 4.53 4.19 12.31
C GLU A 87 4.44 3.46 10.97
N PHE A 88 4.35 4.21 9.87
CA PHE A 88 4.15 3.65 8.53
C PHE A 88 5.36 2.84 8.05
N GLU A 89 6.59 3.31 8.31
CA GLU A 89 7.81 2.57 7.95
C GLU A 89 7.93 1.25 8.73
N GLU A 90 7.55 1.24 10.01
CA GLU A 90 7.50 -0.01 10.79
C GLU A 90 6.41 -0.95 10.27
N SER A 91 5.27 -0.40 9.84
CA SER A 91 4.22 -1.19 9.18
C SER A 91 4.73 -1.83 7.88
N LEU A 92 5.53 -1.11 7.09
CA LEU A 92 6.18 -1.64 5.90
C LEU A 92 7.19 -2.74 6.26
N LYS A 93 8.03 -2.54 7.28
CA LYS A 93 8.95 -3.60 7.76
C LYS A 93 8.21 -4.85 8.23
N LEU A 94 7.07 -4.69 8.92
CA LEU A 94 6.20 -5.82 9.29
C LEU A 94 5.69 -6.58 8.06
N LEU A 95 5.34 -5.87 6.99
CA LEU A 95 4.93 -6.47 5.73
C LEU A 95 6.09 -7.20 5.04
N GLU A 96 7.27 -6.56 4.95
CA GLU A 96 8.48 -7.14 4.35
C GLU A 96 8.93 -8.40 5.11
N GLY A 97 8.89 -8.38 6.44
CA GLY A 97 9.27 -9.49 7.32
C GLY A 97 8.17 -10.51 7.61
N THR A 98 7.01 -10.42 6.94
CA THR A 98 5.86 -11.31 7.20
C THR A 98 6.23 -12.79 7.05
N ARG A 99 7.06 -13.13 6.06
CA ARG A 99 7.46 -14.51 5.76
C ARG A 99 8.24 -15.19 6.89
N ASP A 100 8.94 -14.39 7.70
CA ASP A 100 9.85 -14.89 8.72
C ASP A 100 9.17 -15.04 10.07
N TRP A 101 8.18 -14.19 10.36
CA TRP A 101 7.65 -14.02 11.70
C TRP A 101 6.14 -14.25 11.85
N LEU A 102 5.38 -14.23 10.76
CA LEU A 102 3.92 -14.29 10.80
C LEU A 102 3.39 -15.55 10.12
N SER A 103 2.33 -16.12 10.71
CA SER A 103 1.64 -17.31 10.16
C SER A 103 0.88 -17.02 8.86
N LYS A 104 0.50 -15.75 8.64
CA LYS A 104 -0.14 -15.24 7.44
C LYS A 104 0.19 -13.74 7.26
N PRO A 105 0.10 -13.19 6.05
CA PRO A 105 0.20 -11.76 5.82
C PRO A 105 -0.98 -10.97 6.42
N PRO A 106 -0.79 -9.66 6.64
CA PRO A 106 -1.89 -8.74 6.85
C PRO A 106 -2.89 -8.77 5.69
N ASP A 107 -4.17 -8.50 5.99
CA ASP A 107 -5.21 -8.44 4.97
C ASP A 107 -4.91 -7.35 3.92
N ILE A 108 -5.22 -7.63 2.66
CA ILE A 108 -4.84 -6.78 1.53
C ILE A 108 -5.43 -5.36 1.61
N ASP A 109 -6.61 -5.21 2.19
CA ASP A 109 -7.27 -3.92 2.40
C ASP A 109 -6.50 -3.03 3.39
N LEU A 110 -5.86 -3.63 4.40
CA LEU A 110 -5.00 -2.90 5.33
C LEU A 110 -3.73 -2.43 4.65
N VAL A 111 -3.18 -3.26 3.77
CA VAL A 111 -1.99 -2.91 2.98
C VAL A 111 -2.29 -1.80 1.98
N TYR A 112 -3.48 -1.83 1.36
CA TYR A 112 -3.97 -0.70 0.56
C TYR A 112 -4.04 0.58 1.42
N GLY A 113 -4.55 0.49 2.64
CA GLY A 113 -4.53 1.58 3.62
C GLY A 113 -3.12 2.15 3.87
N LEU A 114 -2.12 1.29 4.04
CA LEU A 114 -0.72 1.71 4.18
C LEU A 114 -0.21 2.44 2.92
N MET A 115 -0.50 1.94 1.72
CA MET A 115 -0.12 2.62 0.47
C MET A 115 -0.76 4.02 0.38
N THR A 116 -2.04 4.15 0.71
CA THR A 116 -2.72 5.47 0.69
C THR A 116 -2.13 6.46 1.70
N ALA A 117 -1.62 5.97 2.84
CA ALA A 117 -0.92 6.81 3.80
C ALA A 117 0.40 7.34 3.22
N PHE A 118 1.19 6.50 2.55
CA PHE A 118 2.41 6.93 1.86
C PHE A 118 2.15 7.89 0.71
N VAL A 119 1.10 7.66 -0.09
CA VAL A 119 0.66 8.61 -1.15
C VAL A 119 0.30 9.97 -0.54
N SER A 120 -0.41 9.99 0.59
CA SER A 120 -0.77 11.23 1.29
C SER A 120 0.47 11.98 1.80
N ALA A 121 1.53 11.24 2.15
CA ALA A 121 2.83 11.79 2.54
C ALA A 121 3.75 12.13 1.34
N LYS A 122 3.29 11.91 0.10
CA LYS A 122 4.08 12.02 -1.15
C LYS A 122 5.33 11.13 -1.19
N ASP A 123 5.33 10.03 -0.42
CA ASP A 123 6.41 9.05 -0.43
C ASP A 123 6.09 7.90 -1.40
N TYR A 124 6.23 8.19 -2.70
CA TYR A 124 5.90 7.24 -3.76
C TYR A 124 6.88 6.05 -3.82
N LEU A 125 8.12 6.23 -3.37
CA LEU A 125 9.09 5.14 -3.32
C LEU A 125 8.69 4.09 -2.28
N SER A 126 8.16 4.51 -1.13
CA SER A 126 7.59 3.57 -0.16
C SER A 126 6.34 2.87 -0.68
N VAL A 127 5.53 3.52 -1.53
CA VAL A 127 4.42 2.84 -2.24
C VAL A 127 4.95 1.69 -3.13
N LYS A 128 6.04 1.94 -3.87
CA LYS A 128 6.72 0.90 -4.68
C LYS A 128 7.28 -0.23 -3.81
N ARG A 129 7.85 0.08 -2.64
CA ARG A 129 8.32 -0.92 -1.68
C ARG A 129 7.19 -1.80 -1.16
N VAL A 130 6.05 -1.20 -0.78
CA VAL A 130 4.84 -1.95 -0.40
C VAL A 130 4.41 -2.87 -1.54
N PHE A 131 4.29 -2.34 -2.76
CA PHE A 131 3.91 -3.12 -3.94
C PHE A 131 4.86 -4.31 -4.15
N LYS A 132 6.16 -4.10 -4.06
CA LYS A 132 7.18 -5.16 -4.17
C LYS A 132 7.02 -6.22 -3.07
N ALA A 133 6.75 -5.81 -1.83
CA ALA A 133 6.53 -6.74 -0.71
C ALA A 133 5.32 -7.63 -0.95
N VAL A 134 4.20 -7.05 -1.39
CA VAL A 134 2.98 -7.79 -1.75
C VAL A 134 3.23 -8.72 -2.94
N ARG A 135 3.83 -8.21 -4.02
CA ARG A 135 4.12 -8.97 -5.25
C ARG A 135 5.04 -10.16 -5.02
N SER A 136 5.93 -10.05 -4.03
CA SER A 136 6.82 -11.12 -3.63
C SER A 136 6.06 -12.18 -2.82
N HIS A 137 4.99 -11.84 -2.10
CA HIS A 137 4.35 -12.77 -1.17
C HIS A 137 3.26 -13.64 -1.84
N TRP A 138 3.47 -14.96 -1.95
CA TRP A 138 2.56 -15.87 -2.67
C TRP A 138 1.13 -15.95 -2.09
N GLN A 139 0.98 -15.75 -0.77
CA GLN A 139 -0.34 -15.72 -0.12
C GLN A 139 -1.13 -14.43 -0.36
N MET A 140 -0.50 -13.40 -0.92
CA MET A 140 -1.14 -12.11 -1.17
C MET A 140 -1.45 -11.98 -2.65
N LYS A 141 -2.73 -11.78 -2.97
CA LYS A 141 -3.17 -11.51 -4.34
C LYS A 141 -3.21 -10.00 -4.57
N LEU A 142 -2.46 -9.53 -5.56
CA LEU A 142 -2.58 -8.16 -6.03
C LEU A 142 -3.97 -7.92 -6.65
N THR A 143 -4.55 -6.78 -6.32
CA THR A 143 -5.86 -6.34 -6.81
C THR A 143 -5.69 -5.19 -7.81
N ALA A 144 -6.70 -4.97 -8.65
CA ALA A 144 -6.71 -3.84 -9.58
C ALA A 144 -6.49 -2.49 -8.87
N SER A 145 -7.05 -2.33 -7.66
CA SER A 145 -6.88 -1.12 -6.84
C SER A 145 -5.43 -0.87 -6.42
N ILE A 146 -4.69 -1.93 -6.05
CA ILE A 146 -3.27 -1.81 -5.70
C ILE A 146 -2.45 -1.46 -6.92
N TYR A 147 -2.69 -2.12 -8.06
CA TYR A 147 -2.00 -1.80 -9.31
C TYR A 147 -2.25 -0.35 -9.72
N ARG A 148 -3.52 0.08 -9.73
CA ARG A 148 -3.90 1.46 -10.00
C ARG A 148 -3.13 2.44 -9.13
N LEU A 149 -3.20 2.28 -7.80
CA LEU A 149 -2.58 3.19 -6.86
C LEU A 149 -1.05 3.24 -7.04
N CYS A 150 -0.43 2.09 -7.33
CA CYS A 150 1.00 2.01 -7.61
C CYS A 150 1.36 2.71 -8.93
N ILE A 151 0.61 2.48 -10.01
CA ILE A 151 0.83 3.12 -11.32
C ILE A 151 0.71 4.65 -11.19
N GLU A 152 -0.37 5.13 -10.58
CA GLU A 152 -0.58 6.56 -10.32
C GLU A 152 0.57 7.15 -9.49
N SER A 153 1.07 6.41 -8.50
CA SER A 153 2.22 6.84 -7.68
C SER A 153 3.53 6.87 -8.47
N MET A 154 3.78 5.90 -9.37
CA MET A 154 5.00 5.85 -10.17
C MET A 154 5.08 7.02 -11.16
N LEU A 155 3.94 7.47 -11.68
CA LEU A 155 3.87 8.68 -12.52
C LEU A 155 4.25 9.97 -11.77
N CYS A 156 4.32 9.93 -10.44
CA CYS A 156 4.74 11.07 -9.60
C CYS A 156 6.19 10.98 -9.12
N VAL A 157 6.95 9.95 -9.52
CA VAL A 157 8.37 9.81 -9.20
C VAL A 157 9.22 10.72 -10.08
N GLU A 158 10.36 11.20 -9.57
CA GLU A 158 11.23 12.16 -10.29
C GLU A 158 11.97 11.52 -11.46
N GLU A 159 12.41 10.26 -11.31
CA GLU A 159 13.22 9.55 -12.30
C GLU A 159 12.34 8.59 -13.14
N ASN A 160 12.31 8.80 -14.46
CA ASN A 160 11.65 7.94 -15.44
C ASN A 160 10.21 7.51 -15.03
N PRO A 161 9.33 8.47 -14.72
CA PRO A 161 8.01 8.18 -14.15
C PRO A 161 7.13 7.31 -15.05
N LEU A 162 7.21 7.52 -16.37
CA LEU A 162 6.40 6.79 -17.35
C LEU A 162 6.88 5.34 -17.46
N GLU A 163 8.18 5.12 -17.54
CA GLU A 163 8.79 3.79 -17.63
C GLU A 163 8.46 2.96 -16.40
N GLU A 164 8.59 3.55 -15.20
CA GLU A 164 8.24 2.92 -13.93
C GLU A 164 6.76 2.52 -13.90
N ALA A 165 5.87 3.43 -14.30
CA ALA A 165 4.44 3.15 -14.39
C ALA A 165 4.12 2.02 -15.40
N LEU A 166 4.78 2.04 -16.57
CA LEU A 166 4.62 1.02 -17.61
C LEU A 166 5.14 -0.35 -17.18
N MET A 167 6.19 -0.43 -16.36
CA MET A 167 6.66 -1.69 -15.77
C MET A 167 5.59 -2.34 -14.89
N ILE A 168 4.95 -1.54 -14.01
CA ILE A 168 3.86 -2.01 -13.14
C ILE A 168 2.63 -2.40 -13.97
N TYR A 169 2.31 -1.61 -15.00
CA TYR A 169 1.25 -1.92 -15.94
C TYR A 169 1.50 -3.25 -16.66
N CYS A 170 2.70 -3.51 -17.17
CA CYS A 170 3.06 -4.78 -17.80
C CYS A 170 2.99 -5.96 -16.81
N ASP A 171 3.41 -5.78 -15.55
CA ASP A 171 3.29 -6.82 -14.52
C ASP A 171 1.82 -7.21 -14.29
N SER A 172 0.88 -6.25 -14.27
CA SER A 172 -0.55 -6.58 -14.15
C SER A 172 -1.06 -7.44 -15.31
N ALA A 173 -0.56 -7.24 -16.53
CA ALA A 173 -0.90 -8.09 -17.67
C ALA A 173 -0.34 -9.50 -17.50
N ALA A 174 0.91 -9.62 -17.01
CA ALA A 174 1.57 -10.89 -16.77
C ALA A 174 0.89 -11.70 -15.65
N THR A 175 0.34 -11.03 -14.63
CA THR A 175 -0.41 -11.67 -13.54
C THR A 175 -1.89 -11.91 -13.88
N GLY A 176 -2.36 -11.47 -15.06
CA GLY A 176 -3.75 -11.61 -15.48
C GLY A 176 -4.72 -10.72 -14.68
N THR A 177 -4.24 -9.62 -14.13
CA THR A 177 -5.07 -8.65 -13.40
C THR A 177 -5.60 -7.60 -14.36
N GLU A 178 -6.92 -7.59 -14.56
CA GLU A 178 -7.60 -6.59 -15.38
C GLU A 178 -7.59 -5.23 -14.69
N LEU A 179 -7.28 -4.18 -15.45
CA LEU A 179 -7.21 -2.80 -14.94
C LEU A 179 -8.44 -1.99 -15.39
N PRO A 180 -8.88 -1.02 -14.56
CA PRO A 180 -10.00 -0.16 -14.89
C PRO A 180 -9.65 0.82 -16.03
N PHE A 181 -10.68 1.29 -16.72
CA PHE A 181 -10.59 2.17 -17.89
C PHE A 181 -9.70 3.39 -17.68
N ASP A 182 -9.85 4.04 -16.52
CA ASP A 182 -9.17 5.27 -16.18
C ASP A 182 -7.64 5.11 -16.11
N VAL A 183 -7.14 3.95 -15.69
CA VAL A 183 -5.70 3.64 -15.70
C VAL A 183 -5.17 3.54 -17.13
N HIS A 184 -5.91 2.88 -18.02
CA HIS A 184 -5.53 2.77 -19.44
C HIS A 184 -5.53 4.15 -20.11
N SER A 185 -6.56 4.95 -19.87
CA SER A 185 -6.68 6.31 -20.40
C SER A 185 -5.53 7.19 -19.92
N LEU A 186 -5.22 7.17 -18.62
CA LEU A 186 -4.14 7.93 -18.02
C LEU A 186 -2.79 7.63 -18.69
N LEU A 187 -2.46 6.34 -18.87
CA LEU A 187 -1.21 5.95 -19.50
C LEU A 187 -1.15 6.30 -20.98
N LEU A 188 -2.28 6.20 -21.72
CA LEU A 188 -2.34 6.65 -23.12
C LEU A 188 -2.04 8.15 -23.24
N ASP A 189 -2.61 8.96 -22.34
CA ASP A 189 -2.38 10.40 -22.32
C ASP A 189 -0.89 10.72 -22.05
N CYS A 190 -0.29 10.06 -21.05
CA CYS A 190 1.14 10.23 -20.73
C CYS A 190 2.06 9.82 -21.90
N VAL A 191 1.80 8.65 -22.53
CA VAL A 191 2.58 8.19 -23.69
C VAL A 191 2.46 9.15 -24.86
N THR A 192 1.25 9.66 -25.12
CA THR A 192 1.02 10.62 -26.21
C THR A 192 1.73 11.94 -25.94
N GLN A 193 1.77 12.42 -24.70
CA GLN A 193 2.55 13.60 -24.33
C GLN A 193 4.05 13.39 -24.57
N GLN A 194 4.59 12.22 -24.22
CA GLN A 194 6.01 11.91 -24.45
C GLN A 194 6.37 11.86 -25.93
N MET A 195 5.47 11.33 -26.77
CA MET A 195 5.65 11.35 -28.24
C MET A 195 5.76 12.77 -28.82
N VAL A 196 5.12 13.76 -28.20
CA VAL A 196 5.20 15.16 -28.64
C VAL A 196 6.52 15.80 -28.21
N GLN A 197 7.05 15.38 -27.05
CA GLN A 197 8.26 15.96 -26.46
C GLN A 197 9.55 15.37 -27.04
N GLU A 198 9.57 14.09 -27.38
CA GLU A 198 10.76 13.38 -27.85
C GLU A 198 10.58 12.87 -29.28
N SER A 199 11.13 13.60 -30.27
CA SER A 199 11.02 13.25 -31.69
C SER A 199 11.71 11.93 -32.07
N ASP A 200 12.74 11.55 -31.33
CA ASP A 200 13.63 10.45 -31.68
C ASP A 200 13.08 9.08 -31.21
N THR A 201 12.11 9.09 -30.29
CA THR A 201 11.50 7.90 -29.66
C THR A 201 10.02 7.73 -30.03
N VAL A 202 9.51 8.52 -30.99
CA VAL A 202 8.09 8.51 -31.40
C VAL A 202 7.59 7.12 -31.79
N ASP A 203 8.36 6.37 -32.57
CA ASP A 203 7.94 5.03 -33.03
C ASP A 203 7.90 4.01 -31.88
N TYR A 204 8.80 4.16 -30.89
CA TYR A 204 8.79 3.36 -29.67
C TYR A 204 7.52 3.61 -28.86
N TYR A 205 7.20 4.87 -28.57
CA TYR A 205 5.99 5.23 -27.83
C TYR A 205 4.70 4.94 -28.60
N ARG A 206 4.69 5.05 -29.93
CA ARG A 206 3.56 4.62 -30.78
C ARG A 206 3.28 3.13 -30.60
N THR A 207 4.31 2.31 -30.49
CA THR A 207 4.17 0.87 -30.25
C THR A 207 3.57 0.59 -28.87
N ILE A 208 4.00 1.32 -27.84
CA ILE A 208 3.44 1.23 -26.49
C ILE A 208 1.97 1.66 -26.47
N ALA A 209 1.62 2.79 -27.08
CA ALA A 209 0.25 3.29 -27.15
C ALA A 209 -0.68 2.26 -27.81
N ASN A 210 -0.25 1.65 -28.92
CA ASN A 210 -1.00 0.57 -29.58
C ASN A 210 -1.20 -0.65 -28.68
N SER A 211 -0.19 -1.01 -27.87
CA SER A 211 -0.28 -2.11 -26.91
C SER A 211 -1.31 -1.81 -25.80
N ILE A 212 -1.25 -0.61 -25.22
CA ILE A 212 -2.20 -0.15 -24.20
C ILE A 212 -3.63 -0.15 -24.78
N GLN A 213 -3.82 0.38 -25.98
CA GLN A 213 -5.13 0.45 -26.63
C GLN A 213 -5.74 -0.94 -26.89
N ARG A 214 -4.93 -1.90 -27.34
CA ARG A 214 -5.40 -3.30 -27.52
C ARG A 214 -5.86 -3.89 -26.19
N ARG A 215 -5.10 -3.64 -25.11
CA ARG A 215 -5.44 -4.13 -23.78
C ARG A 215 -6.70 -3.47 -23.22
N LEU A 216 -6.85 -2.15 -23.42
CA LEU A 216 -8.05 -1.39 -23.07
C LEU A 216 -9.32 -1.97 -23.72
N ILE A 217 -9.27 -2.25 -25.03
CA ILE A 217 -10.40 -2.85 -25.77
C ILE A 217 -10.74 -4.22 -25.20
N ARG A 218 -9.71 -5.04 -24.91
CA ARG A 218 -9.88 -6.39 -24.37
C ARG A 218 -10.52 -6.40 -22.98
N GLU A 219 -10.02 -5.57 -22.07
CA GLU A 219 -10.40 -5.59 -20.65
C GLU A 219 -11.68 -4.80 -20.38
N CYS A 220 -11.84 -3.63 -21.01
CA CYS A 220 -12.99 -2.76 -20.78
C CYS A 220 -14.15 -2.99 -21.77
N ARG A 221 -13.99 -3.91 -22.73
CA ARG A 221 -15.01 -4.22 -23.77
C ARG A 221 -15.51 -2.99 -24.53
N ILE A 222 -14.65 -1.99 -24.70
CA ILE A 222 -14.99 -0.77 -25.43
C ILE A 222 -14.96 -1.07 -26.92
N ILE A 223 -16.10 -0.89 -27.56
CA ILE A 223 -16.22 -0.87 -29.02
C ILE A 223 -15.53 0.43 -29.48
N ARG A 224 -14.41 0.28 -30.21
CA ARG A 224 -13.58 1.33 -30.86
C ARG A 224 -14.04 2.78 -30.62
N HIS A 225 -13.27 3.53 -29.82
CA HIS A 225 -13.49 4.96 -29.61
C HIS A 225 -13.20 5.77 -30.90
N PRO A 226 -14.03 6.77 -31.27
CA PRO A 226 -13.94 7.50 -32.55
C PRO A 226 -12.76 8.49 -32.71
N LEU A 227 -11.76 8.48 -31.81
CA LEU A 227 -10.57 9.34 -31.95
C LEU A 227 -9.56 8.81 -32.99
N ILE A 228 -9.92 7.76 -33.73
CA ILE A 228 -9.02 6.99 -34.61
C ILE A 228 -9.18 7.39 -36.09
N ASP A 229 -10.27 8.07 -36.48
CA ASP A 229 -10.57 8.27 -37.91
C ASP A 229 -9.93 9.52 -38.54
N THR A 230 -9.26 10.39 -37.78
CA THR A 230 -8.64 11.60 -38.34
C THR A 230 -7.20 11.41 -38.85
N ALA A 231 -6.54 10.28 -38.55
CA ALA A 231 -5.14 10.06 -38.94
C ALA A 231 -4.94 9.10 -40.12
N THR A 232 -5.98 8.43 -40.60
CA THR A 232 -5.86 7.40 -41.67
C THR A 232 -6.53 7.76 -43.00
N ASN A 233 -7.25 8.88 -43.09
CA ASN A 233 -8.00 9.27 -44.31
C ASN A 233 -7.39 10.41 -45.15
N SER A 234 -6.15 10.85 -44.90
CA SER A 234 -5.47 11.85 -45.74
C SER A 234 -4.58 11.26 -46.85
N GLY A 235 -4.76 9.98 -47.21
CA GLY A 235 -3.86 9.25 -48.11
C GLY A 235 -4.47 8.68 -49.39
N LEU A 236 -5.75 8.96 -49.70
CA LEU A 236 -6.40 8.45 -50.92
C LEU A 236 -7.20 9.55 -51.62
N THR A 237 -6.46 10.54 -52.12
CA THR A 237 -6.90 11.33 -53.27
C THR A 237 -5.71 11.49 -54.19
N ASN A 238 -5.76 10.83 -55.35
CA ASN A 238 -5.41 11.41 -56.64
C ASN A 238 -5.72 10.43 -57.79
N PRO A 239 -5.96 10.97 -59.00
CA PRO A 239 -7.03 10.58 -59.93
C PRO A 239 -6.78 9.34 -60.77
#